data_AF-A0A2A8HMM8-F1
#
_entry.id   AF-A0A2A8HMM8-F1
#
_cell.length_a   1.000
_cell.length_b   1.000
_cell.length_c   1.000
_cell.angle_alpha   90.00
_cell.angle_beta   90.00
_cell.angle_gamma   90.00
#
_symmetry.space_group_name_H-M   'P 1'
#
loop_
_entity.id
_entity.type
_entity.pdbx_description
1 polymer ?
#
loop_
_entity_poly.entity_id
_entity_poly.type
_entity_poly.pdbx_seq_one_letter_code
_entity_poly.pdbx_strand_id
1 'polypeptide(L)'
;MSLHLVTPLDRIADEAPDEPLLDMRAWRRRSADLAYILLKAAGFLASAYMVTLGFPLLVFLVASGGNLEIMFGQIASLAGHYGAASAGARADFAQGVVLGLFGISSLVMIWRLPRFLAELETGLAWGHEA
;
A
#
# COMPACT_ATOMS: atom_id res chain seq x y z
N MET A 1 5.37 69.77 10.90
CA MET A 1 6.28 69.21 9.88
C MET A 1 7.16 68.19 10.60
N SER A 2 6.73 66.93 10.63
CA SER A 2 7.32 65.84 11.42
C SER A 2 8.29 65.04 10.55
N LEU A 3 9.58 65.05 10.91
CA LEU A 3 10.64 64.30 10.25
C LEU A 3 10.41 62.80 10.48
N HIS A 4 10.03 62.10 9.41
CA HIS A 4 9.89 60.65 9.36
C HIS A 4 11.30 60.04 9.36
N LEU A 5 11.81 59.67 10.54
CA LEU A 5 13.07 58.93 10.68
C LEU A 5 12.81 57.48 10.27
N VAL A 6 12.97 57.20 8.97
CA VAL A 6 13.07 55.84 8.46
C VAL A 6 14.37 55.27 9.00
N THR A 7 14.26 54.39 9.99
CA THR A 7 15.42 53.76 10.62
C THR A 7 15.93 52.68 9.66
N PRO A 8 17.24 52.59 9.36
CA PRO A 8 17.78 51.57 8.46
C PRO A 8 17.55 50.13 8.94
N LEU A 9 17.07 49.95 10.18
CA LEU A 9 16.67 48.68 10.75
C LEU A 9 15.41 48.09 10.09
N ASP A 10 14.48 48.92 9.59
CA ASP A 10 13.30 48.45 8.86
C ASP A 10 13.67 47.81 7.51
N ARG A 11 14.75 48.28 6.87
CA ARG A 11 15.24 47.68 5.61
C ARG A 11 15.83 46.27 5.82
N ILE A 12 16.38 46.01 7.01
CA ILE A 12 16.97 44.70 7.36
C ILE A 12 15.87 43.68 7.72
N ALA A 13 14.74 44.14 8.24
CA ALA A 13 13.58 43.27 8.50
C ALA A 13 12.91 42.78 7.20
N ASP A 14 12.93 43.58 6.14
CA ASP A 14 12.46 43.18 4.80
C ASP A 14 13.51 42.37 4.00
N GLU A 15 14.78 42.37 4.42
CA GLU A 15 15.89 41.70 3.71
C GLU A 15 16.32 40.36 4.35
N ALA A 16 15.76 39.95 5.49
CA ALA A 16 16.03 38.62 6.04
C ALA A 16 15.38 37.56 5.14
N PRO A 17 16.15 36.71 4.44
CA PRO A 17 15.56 35.65 3.64
C PRO A 17 14.94 34.63 4.61
N ASP A 18 13.63 34.43 4.55
CA ASP A 18 12.89 33.38 5.28
C ASP A 18 13.24 31.94 4.81
N GLU A 19 14.43 31.72 4.27
CA GLU A 19 14.84 30.46 3.64
C GLU A 19 14.82 29.23 4.57
N PRO A 20 15.30 29.26 5.84
CA PRO A 20 15.36 28.05 6.66
C PRO A 20 13.96 27.59 7.16
N LEU A 21 13.02 28.53 7.35
CA LEU A 21 11.66 28.22 7.78
C LEU A 21 10.81 27.65 6.63
N LEU A 22 11.03 28.12 5.40
CA LEU A 22 10.41 27.59 4.19
C LEU A 22 10.90 26.16 3.90
N ASP A 23 12.20 25.88 4.04
CA ASP A 23 12.76 24.56 3.79
C ASP A 23 12.27 23.51 4.82
N MET A 24 12.19 23.88 6.10
CA MET A 24 11.67 23.02 7.17
C MET A 24 10.17 22.70 6.99
N ARG A 25 9.36 23.68 6.57
CA ARG A 25 7.93 23.48 6.25
C ARG A 25 7.76 22.62 4.99
N ALA A 26 8.53 22.87 3.94
CA ALA A 26 8.53 22.06 2.72
C ALA A 26 8.99 20.62 2.98
N TRP A 27 9.96 20.41 3.87
CA TRP A 27 10.40 19.08 4.28
C TRP A 27 9.35 18.34 5.12
N ARG A 28 8.74 18.99 6.11
CA ARG A 28 7.61 18.42 6.88
C ARG A 28 6.42 18.07 5.99
N ARG A 29 6.16 18.86 4.96
CA ARG A 29 5.06 18.62 4.03
C ARG A 29 5.35 17.41 3.13
N ARG A 30 6.55 17.34 2.55
CA ARG A 30 7.01 16.17 1.78
C ARG A 30 6.98 14.88 2.60
N SER A 31 7.36 14.93 3.87
CA SER A 31 7.32 13.74 4.74
C SER A 31 5.90 13.32 5.10
N ALA A 32 4.98 14.28 5.29
CA ALA A 32 3.56 14.00 5.47
C ALA A 32 2.93 13.36 4.23
N ASP A 33 3.24 13.87 3.03
CA ASP A 33 2.78 13.32 1.75
C ASP A 33 3.29 11.89 1.55
N LEU A 34 4.58 11.64 1.84
CA LEU A 34 5.15 10.29 1.80
C LEU A 34 4.49 9.35 2.81
N ALA A 35 4.24 9.81 4.04
CA ALA A 35 3.57 9.01 5.06
C ALA A 35 2.13 8.66 4.64
N TYR A 36 1.41 9.59 4.03
CA TYR A 36 0.08 9.37 3.48
C TYR A 36 0.10 8.32 2.36
N ILE A 37 1.01 8.47 1.40
CA ILE A 37 1.17 7.51 0.29
C ILE A 37 1.49 6.11 0.84
N LEU A 38 2.44 6.01 1.78
CA LEU A 38 2.84 4.73 2.39
C LEU A 38 1.68 4.07 3.14
N LEU A 39 0.91 4.83 3.93
CA LEU A 39 -0.23 4.29 4.66
C LEU A 39 -1.31 3.76 3.71
N LYS A 40 -1.60 4.52 2.65
CA LYS A 40 -2.59 4.12 1.64
C LYS A 40 -2.12 2.92 0.84
N ALA A 41 -0.84 2.90 0.44
CA ALA A 41 -0.21 1.78 -0.23
C ALA A 41 -0.20 0.52 0.66
N ALA A 42 0.06 0.66 1.96
CA ALA A 42 0.00 -0.45 2.90
C ALA A 42 -1.42 -1.03 3.01
N GLY A 43 -2.46 -0.19 3.11
CA GLY A 43 -3.85 -0.65 3.11
C GLY A 43 -4.25 -1.34 1.81
N PHE A 44 -3.81 -0.79 0.68
CA PHE A 44 -4.00 -1.40 -0.63
C PHE A 44 -3.30 -2.78 -0.72
N LEU A 45 -2.04 -2.86 -0.28
CA LEU A 45 -1.24 -4.09 -0.31
C LEU A 45 -1.81 -5.14 0.64
N ALA A 46 -2.19 -4.77 1.86
CA ALA A 46 -2.78 -5.67 2.84
C ALA A 46 -4.09 -6.28 2.32
N SER A 47 -4.95 -5.47 1.69
CA SER A 47 -6.20 -5.98 1.10
C SER A 47 -5.94 -6.83 -0.15
N ALA A 48 -4.98 -6.48 -1.00
CA ALA A 48 -4.59 -7.32 -2.14
C ALA A 48 -4.03 -8.69 -1.68
N TYR A 49 -3.21 -8.71 -0.63
CA TYR A 49 -2.72 -9.93 0.01
C TYR A 49 -3.87 -10.76 0.58
N MET A 50 -4.80 -10.11 1.29
CA MET A 50 -5.96 -10.78 1.87
C MET A 50 -6.83 -11.44 0.81
N VAL A 51 -7.04 -10.79 -0.34
CA VAL A 51 -7.77 -11.39 -1.47
C VAL A 51 -6.96 -12.54 -2.08
N THR A 52 -5.67 -12.32 -2.34
CA THR A 52 -4.82 -13.30 -3.03
C THR A 52 -4.66 -14.60 -2.22
N LEU A 53 -4.50 -14.50 -0.89
CA LEU A 53 -4.36 -15.66 -0.01
C LEU A 53 -5.70 -16.18 0.51
N GLY A 54 -6.66 -15.28 0.74
CA GLY A 54 -7.99 -15.63 1.24
C GLY A 54 -8.87 -16.29 0.18
N PHE A 55 -8.75 -15.91 -1.10
CA PHE A 55 -9.55 -16.49 -2.17
C PHE A 55 -9.33 -18.01 -2.32
N PRO A 56 -8.09 -18.54 -2.37
CA PRO A 56 -7.86 -19.98 -2.33
C PRO A 56 -8.50 -20.66 -1.11
N LEU A 57 -8.39 -20.06 0.09
CA LEU A 57 -9.02 -20.59 1.30
C LEU A 57 -10.55 -20.64 1.18
N LEU A 58 -11.17 -19.61 0.59
CA LEU A 58 -12.60 -19.59 0.32
C LEU A 58 -13.02 -20.69 -0.66
N VAL A 59 -12.20 -21.01 -1.67
CA VAL A 59 -12.48 -22.13 -2.58
C VAL A 59 -12.52 -23.45 -1.82
N PHE A 60 -11.57 -23.71 -0.92
CA PHE A 60 -11.60 -24.90 -0.06
C PHE A 60 -12.82 -24.92 0.86
N LEU A 61 -13.19 -23.77 1.42
CA LEU A 61 -14.36 -23.67 2.30
C LEU A 61 -15.67 -23.96 1.55
N VAL A 62 -15.82 -23.40 0.33
CA VAL A 62 -16.98 -23.66 -0.54
C VAL A 62 -17.02 -25.12 -0.97
N ALA A 63 -15.88 -25.70 -1.37
CA ALA A 63 -15.78 -27.12 -1.72
C ALA A 63 -16.12 -28.04 -0.53
N SER A 64 -15.92 -27.56 0.70
CA SER A 64 -16.26 -28.25 1.94
C SER A 64 -17.71 -28.01 2.40
N GLY A 65 -18.53 -27.33 1.59
CA GLY A 65 -19.91 -26.98 1.95
C GLY A 65 -20.02 -26.00 3.13
N GLY A 66 -18.97 -25.21 3.38
CA GLY A 66 -18.87 -24.32 4.54
C GLY A 66 -18.44 -25.00 5.84
N ASN A 67 -18.19 -26.32 5.83
CA ASN A 67 -17.72 -27.03 7.00
C ASN A 67 -16.20 -26.89 7.18
N LEU A 68 -15.80 -26.27 8.29
CA LEU A 68 -14.40 -25.97 8.58
C LEU A 68 -13.58 -27.24 8.91
N GLU A 69 -14.18 -28.26 9.50
CA GLU A 69 -13.52 -29.53 9.80
C GLU A 69 -13.13 -30.27 8.51
N ILE A 70 -14.06 -30.31 7.54
CA ILE A 70 -13.82 -30.88 6.22
C ILE A 70 -12.75 -30.08 5.47
N MET A 71 -12.81 -28.75 5.54
CA MET A 71 -11.82 -27.86 4.92
C MET A 71 -10.41 -28.14 5.46
N PHE A 72 -10.25 -28.19 6.79
CA PHE A 72 -8.96 -28.52 7.39
C PHE A 72 -8.52 -29.96 7.08
N GLY A 73 -9.45 -30.91 6.97
CA GLY A 73 -9.16 -32.26 6.51
C GLY A 73 -8.58 -32.30 5.09
N GLN A 74 -9.15 -31.52 4.16
CA GLN A 74 -8.62 -31.40 2.80
C GLN A 74 -7.22 -30.76 2.78
N ILE A 75 -7.01 -29.71 3.57
CA ILE A 75 -5.70 -29.05 3.70
C ILE A 75 -4.67 -30.02 4.30
N ALA A 76 -5.04 -30.77 5.34
CA ALA A 76 -4.16 -31.75 5.97
C ALA A 76 -3.81 -32.90 5.00
N SER A 77 -4.78 -33.36 4.21
CA SER A 77 -4.53 -34.35 3.16
C SER A 77 -3.57 -33.82 2.10
N LEU A 78 -3.75 -32.58 1.64
CA LEU A 78 -2.87 -31.93 0.67
C LEU A 78 -1.45 -31.76 1.22
N ALA A 79 -1.31 -31.32 2.46
CA ALA A 79 -0.02 -31.19 3.14
C ALA A 79 0.69 -32.55 3.29
N GLY A 80 -0.07 -33.60 3.63
CA GLY A 80 0.44 -34.97 3.68
C GLY A 80 0.96 -35.46 2.33
N HIS A 81 0.18 -35.25 1.25
CA HIS A 81 0.61 -35.60 -0.11
C HIS A 81 1.85 -34.80 -0.55
N TYR A 82 1.90 -33.50 -0.26
CA TYR A 82 3.06 -32.67 -0.57
C TYR A 82 4.31 -33.12 0.18
N GLY A 83 4.19 -33.45 1.47
CA GLY A 83 5.27 -33.97 2.31
C GLY A 83 5.76 -35.37 1.90
N ALA A 84 4.91 -36.20 1.30
CA ALA A 84 5.27 -37.51 0.76
C ALA A 84 5.76 -37.46 -0.70
N ALA A 85 5.50 -36.39 -1.43
CA ALA A 85 5.81 -36.28 -2.85
C ALA A 85 7.32 -36.24 -3.13
N SER A 86 7.73 -36.66 -4.34
CA SER A 86 9.10 -36.53 -4.83
C SER A 86 9.48 -35.06 -5.10
N ALA A 87 10.78 -34.78 -5.17
CA ALA A 87 11.27 -33.40 -5.38
C ALA A 87 10.71 -32.75 -6.66
N GLY A 88 10.58 -33.51 -7.75
CA GLY A 88 9.98 -33.02 -9.01
C GLY A 88 8.50 -32.64 -8.85
N ALA A 89 7.70 -33.53 -8.27
CA ALA A 89 6.27 -33.27 -8.05
C ALA A 89 6.01 -32.10 -7.10
N ARG A 90 6.88 -31.90 -6.10
CA ARG A 90 6.82 -30.72 -5.22
C ARG A 90 7.13 -29.42 -5.97
N ALA A 91 8.13 -29.43 -6.84
CA ALA A 91 8.50 -28.27 -7.64
C ALA A 91 7.37 -27.89 -8.61
N ASP A 92 6.78 -28.87 -9.29
CA ASP A 92 5.65 -28.64 -10.20
C ASP A 92 4.43 -28.08 -9.46
N PHE A 93 4.11 -28.64 -8.29
CA PHE A 93 3.02 -28.11 -7.46
C PHE A 93 3.30 -26.68 -6.99
N ALA A 94 4.51 -26.42 -6.48
CA ALA A 94 4.90 -25.08 -6.03
C ALA A 94 4.85 -24.07 -7.17
N GLN A 95 5.32 -24.43 -8.36
CA GLN A 95 5.24 -23.59 -9.55
C GLN A 95 3.78 -23.30 -9.92
N GLY A 96 2.91 -24.31 -9.91
CA GLY A 96 1.48 -24.13 -10.15
C GLY A 96 0.82 -23.17 -9.15
N VAL A 97 1.15 -23.30 -7.86
CA VAL A 97 0.67 -22.40 -6.80
C VAL A 97 1.19 -20.97 -7.02
N VAL A 98 2.48 -20.80 -7.30
CA VAL A 98 3.08 -19.47 -7.57
C VAL A 98 2.40 -18.82 -8.78
N LEU A 99 2.20 -19.55 -9.88
CA LEU A 99 1.52 -19.04 -11.06
C LEU A 99 0.07 -18.65 -10.76
N GLY A 100 -0.66 -19.47 -10.01
CA GLY A 100 -2.03 -19.18 -9.60
C GLY A 100 -2.15 -17.91 -8.74
N LEU A 101 -1.32 -17.81 -7.70
CA LEU A 101 -1.27 -16.63 -6.82
C LEU A 101 -0.82 -15.38 -7.57
N PHE A 102 0.16 -15.51 -8.46
CA PHE A 102 0.61 -14.41 -9.31
C PHE A 102 -0.50 -13.94 -10.25
N GLY A 103 -1.27 -14.86 -10.83
CA GLY A 103 -2.42 -14.54 -11.67
C GLY A 103 -3.52 -13.79 -10.91
N ILE A 104 -3.90 -14.28 -9.73
CA ILE A 104 -4.89 -13.63 -8.87
C ILE A 104 -4.40 -12.24 -8.45
N SER A 105 -3.15 -12.15 -7.97
CA SER A 105 -2.54 -10.88 -7.56
C SER A 105 -2.52 -9.87 -8.69
N SER A 106 -2.08 -10.30 -9.89
CA SER A 106 -2.03 -9.45 -11.08
C SER A 106 -3.43 -8.94 -11.47
N LEU A 107 -4.46 -9.80 -11.42
CA LEU A 107 -5.83 -9.43 -11.71
C LEU A 107 -6.37 -8.39 -10.71
N VAL A 108 -6.14 -8.63 -9.41
CA VAL A 108 -6.52 -7.69 -8.35
C VAL A 108 -5.80 -6.35 -8.54
N MET A 109 -4.52 -6.38 -8.92
CA MET A 109 -3.72 -5.18 -9.16
C MET A 109 -4.27 -4.38 -10.32
N ILE A 110 -4.46 -5.00 -11.49
CA ILE A 110 -4.99 -4.34 -12.70
C ILE A 110 -6.35 -3.70 -12.41
N TRP A 111 -7.22 -4.42 -11.68
CA TRP A 111 -8.56 -3.94 -11.40
C TRP A 111 -8.60 -2.77 -10.39
N ARG A 112 -7.75 -2.78 -9.36
CA ARG A 112 -7.79 -1.76 -8.29
C ARG A 112 -6.83 -0.59 -8.48
N LEU A 113 -5.79 -0.74 -9.30
CA LEU A 113 -4.81 0.30 -9.57
C LEU A 113 -5.44 1.65 -10.01
N PRO A 114 -6.41 1.73 -10.95
CA PRO A 114 -6.95 3.02 -11.37
C PRO A 114 -7.67 3.75 -10.23
N ARG A 115 -8.38 3.00 -9.38
CA ARG A 115 -9.05 3.58 -8.21
C ARG A 115 -8.04 4.10 -7.19
N PHE A 116 -6.99 3.34 -6.91
CA PHE A 116 -5.93 3.76 -6.00
C PHE A 116 -5.25 5.06 -6.46
N LEU A 117 -4.97 5.17 -7.77
CA LEU A 117 -4.38 6.38 -8.36
C LEU A 117 -5.32 7.58 -8.24
N ALA A 118 -6.60 7.43 -8.57
CA ALA A 118 -7.59 8.50 -8.44
C ALA A 118 -7.74 8.98 -6.99
N GLU A 119 -7.76 8.05 -6.03
CA GLU A 119 -7.83 8.41 -4.62
C GLU A 119 -6.54 9.10 -4.14
N LEU A 120 -5.36 8.73 -4.65
CA LEU A 120 -4.09 9.41 -4.33
C LEU A 120 -4.06 10.84 -4.86
N GLU A 121 -4.43 11.03 -6.13
CA GLU A 121 -4.47 12.34 -6.78
C GLU A 121 -5.39 13.31 -6.02
N THR A 122 -6.59 12.85 -5.66
CA THR A 122 -7.56 13.64 -4.91
C THR A 122 -7.04 14.00 -3.50
N GLY A 123 -6.38 13.06 -2.82
CA GLY A 123 -5.85 13.27 -1.48
C GLY A 123 -4.66 14.24 -1.43
N LEU A 124 -3.78 14.17 -2.42
CA LEU A 124 -2.62 15.07 -2.55
C LEU A 124 -3.02 16.47 -3.00
N ALA A 125 -4.03 16.59 -3.87
CA ALA A 125 -4.60 17.88 -4.27
C ALA A 125 -5.22 18.62 -3.08
N TRP A 126 -5.96 17.91 -2.21
CA TRP A 126 -6.53 18.48 -0.99
C TRP A 126 -5.46 19.00 -0.02
N GLY A 127 -4.31 18.33 0.07
CA GLY A 127 -3.17 18.79 0.87
C GLY A 127 -2.45 20.03 0.31
N HIS A 128 -2.77 20.47 -0.91
CA HIS A 128 -2.26 21.71 -1.54
C HIS A 128 -3.11 22.95 -1.29
N GLU A 129 -4.38 22.79 -0.92
CA GLU A 129 -5.28 23.92 -0.67
C GLU A 129 -5.42 24.27 0.83
N ALA A 130 -4.86 23.45 1.73
CA ALA A 130 -4.86 23.63 3.19
C ALA A 130 -3.49 24.08 3.73
#